data_AF-A0A2E4Y351-F1
#
_entry.id   AF-A0A2E4Y351-F1
#
_cell.length_a   1.000
_cell.length_b   1.000
_cell.length_c   1.000
_cell.angle_alpha   90.00
_cell.angle_beta   90.00
_cell.angle_gamma   90.00
#
_symmetry.space_group_name_H-M   'P 1'
#
loop_
_entity.id
_entity.type
_entity.pdbx_description
1 polymer ?
#
loop_
_entity_poly.entity_id
_entity_poly.type
_entity_poly.pdbx_seq_one_letter_code
_entity_poly.pdbx_strand_id
1 'polypeptide(L)'
;MTLSYSDTFPTNNVKVSFEEFEPNKSNQRKLRDYLIEVEESSPSDASITAHFSKEGHRYKGSLQVLSQKKDFLEENFSEDLSQLIDELFIKIKDEIQKWKKNRFKNISDEVS
;
A
#
# COMPACT_ATOMS: atom_id res chain seq x y z
N MET A 1 -12.44 -11.17 -14.48
CA MET A 1 -11.52 -10.45 -15.40
C MET A 1 -10.59 -9.64 -14.52
N THR A 2 -9.28 -9.83 -14.64
CA THR A 2 -8.28 -9.19 -13.78
C THR A 2 -7.52 -8.16 -14.62
N LEU A 3 -7.51 -6.90 -14.17
CA LEU A 3 -6.76 -5.82 -14.81
C LEU A 3 -5.52 -5.54 -13.96
N SER A 4 -4.35 -5.74 -14.57
CA SER A 4 -3.06 -5.41 -13.97
C SER A 4 -2.58 -4.08 -14.53
N TYR A 5 -2.24 -3.14 -13.65
CA TYR A 5 -1.72 -1.83 -14.04
C TYR A 5 -0.24 -1.74 -13.66
N SER A 6 0.65 -2.21 -14.55
CA SER A 6 2.10 -2.03 -14.43
C SER A 6 2.57 -0.69 -15.00
N ASP A 7 1.96 -0.23 -16.09
CA ASP A 7 2.50 0.85 -16.94
C ASP A 7 2.26 2.27 -16.39
N THR A 8 1.62 2.39 -15.23
CA THR A 8 1.30 3.68 -14.60
C THR A 8 2.21 4.01 -13.41
N PHE A 9 3.09 3.09 -13.03
CA PHE A 9 3.99 3.21 -11.89
C PHE A 9 5.44 3.32 -12.35
N PRO A 10 6.23 4.24 -11.76
CA PRO A 10 7.59 4.52 -12.22
C PRO A 10 8.59 3.38 -11.98
N THR A 11 8.24 2.37 -11.16
CA THR A 11 9.17 1.32 -10.76
C THR A 11 8.57 -0.08 -10.97
N ASN A 12 9.44 -1.04 -11.29
CA ASN A 12 9.07 -2.46 -11.43
C ASN A 12 8.71 -3.13 -10.10
N ASN A 13 8.84 -2.41 -8.98
CA ASN A 13 8.64 -2.91 -7.63
C ASN A 13 7.21 -2.73 -7.13
N VAL A 14 6.36 -2.04 -7.89
CA VAL A 14 4.95 -1.81 -7.56
C VAL A 14 4.06 -2.65 -8.48
N LYS A 15 3.19 -3.48 -7.90
CA LYS A 15 2.18 -4.26 -8.62
C LYS A 15 0.80 -3.90 -8.12
N VAL A 16 -0.09 -3.54 -9.04
CA VAL A 16 -1.49 -3.23 -8.72
C VAL A 16 -2.41 -4.06 -9.58
N SER A 17 -3.39 -4.70 -8.93
CA SER A 17 -4.43 -5.48 -9.61
C SER A 17 -5.83 -5.11 -9.13
N PHE A 18 -6.75 -5.08 -10.09
CA PHE A 18 -8.18 -4.91 -9.85
C PHE A 18 -8.92 -6.10 -10.43
N GLU A 19 -9.80 -6.69 -9.64
CA GLU A 19 -10.59 -7.86 -9.99
C GLU A 19 -12.08 -7.52 -9.96
N GLU A 20 -12.79 -7.87 -11.03
CA GLU A 20 -14.25 -7.69 -11.18
C GLU A 20 -14.74 -6.23 -11.27
N PHE A 21 -13.84 -5.26 -11.35
CA PHE A 21 -14.21 -3.86 -11.62
C PHE A 21 -13.06 -3.07 -12.25
N GLU A 22 -13.41 -1.92 -12.82
CA GLU A 22 -12.43 -0.93 -13.28
C GLU A 22 -12.47 0.30 -12.36
N PRO A 23 -11.35 0.69 -11.75
CA PRO A 23 -11.29 1.91 -10.95
C PRO A 23 -11.43 3.13 -11.86
N ASN A 24 -12.17 4.15 -11.42
CA ASN A 24 -12.22 5.42 -12.13
C ASN A 24 -10.84 6.14 -12.09
N LYS A 25 -10.65 7.12 -12.98
CA LYS A 25 -9.38 7.88 -13.08
C LYS A 25 -8.95 8.56 -11.79
N SER A 26 -9.90 9.03 -10.97
CA SER A 26 -9.59 9.66 -9.68
C SER A 26 -8.99 8.66 -8.70
N ASN A 27 -9.58 7.47 -8.60
CA ASN A 27 -9.11 6.39 -7.74
C ASN A 27 -7.76 5.85 -8.21
N GLN A 28 -7.55 5.73 -9.53
CA GLN A 28 -6.25 5.36 -10.10
C GLN A 28 -5.16 6.38 -9.73
N ARG A 29 -5.44 7.67 -9.91
CA ARG A 29 -4.49 8.74 -9.55
C ARG A 29 -4.17 8.76 -8.06
N LYS A 30 -5.20 8.67 -7.22
CA LYS A 30 -5.06 8.65 -5.76
C LYS A 30 -4.21 7.48 -5.29
N LEU A 31 -4.50 6.27 -5.79
CA LEU A 31 -3.71 5.09 -5.49
C LEU A 31 -2.25 5.26 -5.96
N ARG A 32 -2.04 5.85 -7.14
CA ARG A 32 -0.70 6.16 -7.64
C ARG A 32 0.09 7.05 -6.69
N ASP A 33 -0.50 8.17 -6.29
CA ASP A 33 0.15 9.13 -5.40
C ASP A 33 0.48 8.48 -4.04
N TYR A 34 -0.40 7.62 -3.52
CA TYR A 34 -0.17 6.88 -2.28
C TYR A 34 0.92 5.83 -2.39
N LEU A 35 0.95 5.03 -3.46
CA LEU A 35 1.97 4.01 -3.62
C LEU A 35 3.37 4.61 -3.80
N ILE A 36 3.49 5.78 -4.43
CA ILE A 36 4.73 6.56 -4.48
C ILE A 36 5.15 6.95 -3.05
N GLU A 37 4.23 7.50 -2.25
CA GLU A 37 4.56 7.90 -0.87
C GLU A 37 4.94 6.70 0.02
N VAL A 38 4.28 5.54 -0.16
CA VAL A 38 4.65 4.30 0.52
C VAL A 38 6.04 3.86 0.10
N GLU A 39 6.36 3.86 -1.20
CA GLU A 39 7.67 3.49 -1.73
C GLU A 39 8.78 4.36 -1.15
N GLU A 40 8.62 5.69 -1.22
CA GLU A 40 9.58 6.66 -0.65
C GLU A 40 9.74 6.52 0.87
N SER A 41 8.67 6.10 1.55
CA SER A 41 8.68 5.86 3.00
C SER A 41 9.19 4.48 3.37
N SER A 42 9.26 3.53 2.44
CA SER A 42 9.62 2.15 2.74
C SER A 42 11.13 1.97 2.82
N PRO A 43 11.59 0.85 3.42
CA PRO A 43 12.99 0.46 3.31
C PRO A 43 13.42 0.32 1.85
N SER A 44 14.70 0.54 1.55
CA SER A 44 15.28 0.23 0.25
C SER A 44 14.97 -1.20 -0.18
N ASP A 45 14.72 -1.41 -1.47
CA ASP A 45 14.36 -2.69 -2.09
C ASP A 45 13.01 -3.27 -1.65
N ALA A 46 12.09 -2.42 -1.15
CA ALA A 46 10.74 -2.86 -0.86
C ALA A 46 9.95 -3.15 -2.14
N SER A 47 9.22 -4.27 -2.17
CA SER A 47 8.23 -4.57 -3.20
C SER A 47 6.83 -4.32 -2.67
N ILE A 48 6.02 -3.58 -3.42
CA ILE A 48 4.67 -3.19 -3.02
C ILE A 48 3.67 -3.91 -3.92
N THR A 49 2.72 -4.61 -3.30
CA THR A 49 1.61 -5.26 -4.01
C THR A 49 0.29 -4.76 -3.46
N ALA A 50 -0.54 -4.19 -4.33
CA ALA A 50 -1.90 -3.79 -4.02
C ALA A 50 -2.87 -4.65 -4.84
N HIS A 51 -3.87 -5.21 -4.17
CA HIS A 51 -4.93 -5.99 -4.82
C HIS A 51 -6.28 -5.49 -4.32
N PHE A 52 -7.18 -5.26 -5.25
CA PHE A 52 -8.55 -4.85 -4.96
C PHE A 52 -9.52 -5.75 -5.72
N SER A 53 -10.53 -6.24 -5.03
CA SER A 53 -11.62 -7.01 -5.62
C SER A 53 -12.96 -6.43 -5.20
N LYS A 54 -14.01 -6.77 -5.95
CA LYS A 54 -15.39 -6.44 -5.58
C LYS A 54 -16.07 -7.69 -5.04
N GLU A 55 -16.65 -7.60 -3.85
CA GLU A 55 -17.41 -8.68 -3.22
C GLU A 55 -18.85 -8.20 -3.00
N GLY A 56 -19.72 -8.50 -3.96
CA GLY A 56 -21.11 -8.03 -3.97
C GLY A 56 -21.22 -6.50 -4.03
N HIS A 57 -21.68 -5.88 -2.94
CA HIS A 57 -21.82 -4.42 -2.83
C HIS A 57 -20.60 -3.71 -2.21
N ARG A 58 -19.57 -4.47 -1.81
CA ARG A 58 -18.37 -3.94 -1.16
C ARG A 58 -17.13 -4.16 -2.00
N TYR A 59 -16.13 -3.36 -1.76
CA TYR A 59 -14.76 -3.55 -2.22
C TYR A 59 -13.95 -4.17 -1.09
N LYS A 60 -13.13 -5.13 -1.45
CA LYS A 60 -12.05 -5.67 -0.62
C LYS A 60 -10.74 -5.14 -1.16
N GLY A 61 -9.83 -4.75 -0.27
CA GLY A 61 -8.51 -4.27 -0.68
C GLY A 61 -7.44 -4.78 0.28
N SER A 62 -6.30 -5.18 -0.29
CA SER A 62 -5.11 -5.55 0.45
C SER A 62 -3.90 -4.79 -0.09
N LEU A 63 -3.08 -4.26 0.81
CA LEU A 63 -1.83 -3.60 0.50
C LEU A 63 -0.69 -4.28 1.26
N GLN A 64 0.28 -4.78 0.53
CA GLN A 64 1.45 -5.46 1.06
C GLN A 64 2.72 -4.70 0.67
N VAL A 65 3.60 -4.49 1.65
CA VAL A 65 4.94 -3.93 1.47
C VAL A 65 5.92 -4.95 2.03
N LEU A 66 6.63 -5.64 1.13
CA LEU A 66 7.64 -6.63 1.51
C LEU A 66 9.01 -5.99 1.50
N SER A 67 9.82 -6.20 2.54
CA SER A 67 11.21 -5.73 2.55
C SER A 67 12.09 -6.67 3.35
N GLN A 68 13.40 -6.66 3.12
CA GLN A 68 14.35 -7.48 3.88
C GLN A 68 14.33 -7.21 5.40
N LYS A 69 13.83 -6.04 5.82
CA LYS A 69 13.85 -5.61 7.22
C LYS A 69 12.55 -5.89 7.95
N LYS A 70 11.43 -5.73 7.26
CA LYS A 70 10.08 -5.91 7.80
C LYS A 70 9.07 -5.94 6.66
N ASP A 71 8.08 -6.82 6.82
CA ASP A 71 6.90 -6.86 5.97
C ASP A 71 5.73 -6.13 6.65
N PHE A 72 4.94 -5.43 5.84
CA PHE A 72 3.72 -4.75 6.25
C PHE A 72 2.58 -5.28 5.37
N LEU A 73 1.44 -5.57 6.01
CA LEU A 73 0.28 -6.10 5.31
C LEU A 73 -0.97 -5.55 5.97
N GLU A 74 -1.79 -4.89 5.17
CA GLU A 74 -3.09 -4.39 5.59
C GLU A 74 -4.16 -4.88 4.64
N GLU A 75 -5.31 -5.25 5.20
CA GLU A 75 -6.50 -5.66 4.47
C GLU A 75 -7.71 -4.92 5.05
N ASN A 76 -8.61 -4.48 4.18
CA ASN A 76 -9.83 -3.80 4.61
C ASN A 76 -10.97 -3.95 3.60
N PHE A 77 -12.16 -3.54 4.03
CA PHE A 77 -13.38 -3.57 3.23
C PHE A 77 -14.12 -2.24 3.31
N SER A 78 -14.70 -1.79 2.20
CA SER A 78 -15.55 -0.60 2.18
C SER A 78 -16.60 -0.67 1.07
N GLU A 79 -17.71 0.03 1.22
CA GLU A 79 -18.68 0.24 0.14
C GLU A 79 -18.19 1.28 -0.89
N ASP A 80 -17.21 2.11 -0.51
CA ASP A 80 -16.58 3.11 -1.36
C ASP A 80 -15.08 2.80 -1.55
N LEU A 81 -14.66 2.67 -2.81
CA LEU A 81 -13.27 2.35 -3.16
C LEU A 81 -12.29 3.47 -2.79
N SER A 82 -12.69 4.74 -2.91
CA SER A 82 -11.84 5.88 -2.54
C SER A 82 -11.56 5.88 -1.04
N GLN A 83 -12.58 5.59 -0.23
CA GLN A 83 -12.44 5.43 1.22
C GLN A 83 -11.60 4.20 1.57
N LEU A 84 -11.79 3.07 0.88
CA LEU A 84 -10.95 1.89 1.07
C LEU A 84 -9.47 2.19 0.84
N ILE A 85 -9.15 2.92 -0.23
CA ILE A 85 -7.79 3.34 -0.56
C ILE A 85 -7.22 4.24 0.56
N ASP A 86 -8.00 5.17 1.10
CA ASP A 86 -7.57 6.02 2.23
C ASP A 86 -7.22 5.19 3.46
N GLU A 87 -8.13 4.31 3.86
CA GLU A 87 -8.00 3.54 5.09
C GLU A 87 -6.79 2.61 5.04
N LEU A 88 -6.58 1.93 3.90
CA LEU A 88 -5.41 1.07 3.70
C LEU A 88 -4.11 1.87 3.77
N PHE A 89 -4.08 3.04 3.12
CA PHE A 89 -2.89 3.87 3.09
C PHE A 89 -2.54 4.44 4.47
N ILE A 90 -3.54 4.94 5.21
CA ILE A 90 -3.35 5.46 6.57
C ILE A 90 -2.76 4.37 7.46
N LYS A 91 -3.33 3.16 7.43
CA LYS A 91 -2.85 2.03 8.25
C LYS A 91 -1.42 1.65 7.92
N ILE A 92 -1.10 1.39 6.65
CA ILE A 92 0.27 1.02 6.23
C ILE A 92 1.28 2.12 6.58
N LYS A 93 0.94 3.39 6.34
CA LYS A 93 1.81 4.52 6.67
C LYS A 93 2.07 4.59 8.17
N ASP A 94 1.04 4.42 9.00
CA ASP A 94 1.18 4.39 10.45
C ASP A 94 2.06 3.23 10.91
N GLU A 95 1.92 2.04 10.32
CA GLU A 95 2.77 0.88 10.63
C GLU A 95 4.24 1.13 10.28
N ILE A 96 4.51 1.68 9.08
CA ILE A 96 5.86 2.04 8.63
C ILE A 96 6.45 3.09 9.57
N GLN A 97 5.69 4.12 9.94
CA GLN A 97 6.15 5.17 10.85
C GLN A 97 6.43 4.65 12.26
N LYS A 98 5.56 3.79 12.81
CA LYS A 98 5.78 3.13 14.10
C LYS A 98 7.07 2.31 14.07
N TRP A 99 7.28 1.53 13.01
CA TRP A 99 8.51 0.77 12.83
C TRP A 99 9.75 1.68 12.75
N LYS A 100 9.70 2.76 11.96
CA LYS A 100 10.80 3.74 11.88
C LYS A 100 11.12 4.31 13.26
N LYS A 101 10.11 4.78 14.00
CA LYS A 101 10.29 5.34 15.35
C LYS A 101 10.96 4.35 16.30
N ASN A 102 10.49 3.10 16.34
CA ASN A 102 11.05 2.07 17.21
C ASN A 102 12.48 1.70 16.82
N ARG A 103 12.80 1.65 15.52
CA ARG A 103 14.16 1.40 15.03
C ARG A 103 15.15 2.46 15.51
N PHE A 104 14.79 3.74 15.42
CA PHE A 104 15.70 4.82 15.82
C PHE A 104 15.78 5.02 17.34
N LYS A 105 14.72 4.67 18.08
CA LYS A 105 14.73 4.72 19.55
C LYS A 105 15.67 3.68 20.15
N ASN A 106 15.70 2.47 19.59
CA ASN A 106 16.65 1.44 20.04
C ASN A 106 18.10 1.79 19.70
N ILE A 107 18.35 2.54 18.62
CA ILE A 107 19.71 2.98 18.29
C ILE A 107 20.19 4.06 19.27
N SER A 108 19.34 4.98 19.75
CA SER A 108 19.79 6.00 20.71
C SER A 108 20.11 5.43 22.10
N ASP A 109 19.44 4.36 22.51
CA ASP A 109 19.62 3.74 23.82
C ASP A 109 20.85 2.80 23.88
N GLU A 110 21.37 2.33 22.74
CA GLU A 110 22.59 1.50 22.67
C GLU A 110 23.90 2.31 22.58
N VAL A 111 23.84 3.62 22.35
CA VAL A 111 25.01 4.52 22.25
C VAL A 111 25.10 5.52 23.41
N SER A 112 24.31 5.33 24.47
CA SER A 112 24.39 6.08 25.73
C SER A 112 25.02 5.23 26.83
#